data_AF-A0A820SHB5-F1
#
_entry.id   AF-A0A820SHB5-F1
#
_cell.length_a   1.000
_cell.length_b   1.000
_cell.length_c   1.000
_cell.angle_alpha   90.00
_cell.angle_beta   90.00
_cell.angle_gamma   90.00
#
_symmetry.space_group_name_H-M   'P 1'
#
loop_
_entity.id
_entity.type
_entity.pdbx_description
1 polymer ?
#
loop_
_entity_poly.entity_id
_entity_poly.type
_entity_poly.pdbx_seq_one_letter_code
_entity_poly.pdbx_strand_id
1 'polypeptide(L)' 'MADIVKAGWLVRRTTVLKNWKREWFILTNDARLRHMSSPDKQYDKADDVFQLSRCR' A
#
# COMPACT_ATOMS: atom_id res chain seq x y z
N MET A 1 13.14 -13.06 0.31
CA MET A 1 12.31 -12.38 -0.71
C MET A 1 10.90 -12.36 -0.15
N ALA A 2 10.25 -11.19 -0.07
CA ALA A 2 8.90 -11.11 0.48
C ALA A 2 7.90 -11.39 -0.64
N ASP A 3 7.16 -12.49 -0.54
CA ASP A 3 6.15 -12.87 -1.52
C ASP A 3 4.90 -12.00 -1.39
N ILE A 4 4.30 -11.68 -2.54
CA ILE A 4 3.04 -10.95 -2.62
C ILE A 4 1.92 -11.94 -2.25
N VAL A 5 1.22 -11.65 -1.15
CA VAL A 5 0.04 -12.43 -0.73
C VAL A 5 -1.18 -11.96 -1.50
N LYS A 6 -1.34 -10.64 -1.66
CA LYS A 6 -2.46 -10.05 -2.39
C LYS A 6 -2.09 -8.68 -2.94
N ALA A 7 -2.58 -8.37 -4.11
CA ALA A 7 -2.49 -7.04 -4.70
C ALA A 7 -3.84 -6.63 -5.31
N GLY A 8 -4.16 -5.35 -5.26
CA GLY A 8 -5.44 -4.87 -5.78
C GLY A 8 -5.67 -3.37 -5.59
N TRP A 9 -6.68 -2.86 -6.29
CA TRP A 9 -7.17 -1.50 -6.09
C TRP A 9 -7.95 -1.41 -4.78
N LEU A 10 -7.59 -0.42 -3.95
CA LEU A 10 -8.39 -0.02 -2.80
C LEU A 10 -8.54 1.50 -2.80
N VAL A 11 -9.50 1.99 -2.02
CA VAL A 11 -9.68 3.42 -1.79
C VAL A 11 -9.21 3.75 -0.38
N ARG A 12 -8.29 4.70 -0.26
CA ARG A 12 -7.74 5.14 1.04
C ARG A 12 -8.14 6.58 1.30
N ARG A 13 -8.48 6.86 2.55
CA ARG A 13 -8.65 8.24 3.03
C ARG A 13 -7.29 8.87 3.32
N THR A 14 -6.99 9.97 2.66
CA THR A 14 -5.75 10.73 2.87
C THR A 14 -5.73 11.35 4.27
N THR A 15 -4.56 11.34 4.93
CA THR A 15 -4.45 11.79 6.33
C THR A 15 -4.64 13.30 6.45
N VAL A 16 -4.06 14.06 5.51
CA VAL A 16 -4.02 15.53 5.50
C VAL A 16 -5.34 16.11 4.96
N LEU A 17 -5.69 15.82 3.71
CA LEU A 17 -6.85 16.42 3.05
C LEU A 17 -8.17 15.69 3.33
N LYS A 18 -8.14 14.54 4.02
CA LYS A 18 -9.32 13.70 4.34
C LYS A 18 -10.14 13.23 3.12
N ASN A 19 -9.63 13.41 1.90
CA ASN A 19 -10.22 12.94 0.65
C ASN A 19 -9.94 11.45 0.43
N TRP A 20 -10.83 10.81 -0.32
CA TRP A 20 -10.69 9.41 -0.75
C TRP A 20 -9.92 9.34 -2.07
N LYS A 21 -8.85 8.56 -2.11
CA LYS A 21 -8.02 8.35 -3.30
C LYS A 21 -7.93 6.86 -3.60
N ARG A 22 -8.11 6.50 -4.88
CA ARG A 22 -7.90 5.14 -5.36
C ARG A 22 -6.40 4.90 -5.56
N GLU A 23 -5.86 3.88 -4.91
CA GLU A 23 -4.45 3.52 -4.98
C GLU A 23 -4.31 1.99 -5.10
N TRP A 24 -3.21 1.53 -5.68
CA TRP A 24 -2.88 0.11 -5.80
C TRP A 24 -2.14 -0.34 -4.56
N PHE A 25 -2.68 -1.35 -3.87
CA PHE A 25 -2.13 -1.89 -2.63
C PHE A 25 -1.49 -3.24 -2.86
N ILE A 26 -0.39 -3.47 -2.16
CA ILE A 26 0.35 -4.74 -2.18
C ILE A 26 0.59 -5.16 -0.74
N LEU A 27 0.07 -6.34 -0.40
CA LEU A 27 0.29 -7.02 0.86
C LEU A 27 1.33 -8.11 0.66
N THR A 28 2.42 -8.04 1.42
CA THR A 28 3.45 -9.08 1.44
C THR A 28 3.32 -9.98 2.67
N ASN A 29 3.87 -11.19 2.59
CA ASN A 29 3.86 -12.17 3.68
C ASN A 29 4.54 -11.67 4.98
N ASP A 30 5.48 -10.73 4.89
CA ASP A 30 6.12 -10.05 6.04
C ASP A 30 5.20 -9.03 6.77
N ALA A 31 3.87 -9.13 6.59
CA ALA A 31 2.90 -8.21 7.16
C ALA A 31 3.15 -6.72 6.81
N ARG A 32 3.70 -6.45 5.62
CA ARG A 32 3.90 -5.10 5.08
C ARG A 32 2.86 -4.82 4.00
N LEU A 33 2.18 -3.70 4.16
CA LEU A 33 1.22 -3.16 3.21
C LEU A 33 1.83 -1.90 2.56
N ARG A 34 1.93 -1.91 1.24
CA ARG A 34 2.47 -0.78 0.46
C ARG A 34 1.38 -0.26 -0.45
N HIS A 35 1.43 1.03 -0.77
CA HIS A 35 0.48 1.64 -1.70
C HIS A 35 1.20 2.47 -2.75
N MET A 36 0.65 2.46 -3.96
CA MET A 36 1.19 3.18 -5.12
C MET A 36 0.05 3.83 -5.90
N SER A 37 0.33 4.96 -6.55
CA SER A 37 -0.69 5.66 -7.36
C SER A 37 -1.03 4.92 -8.66
N SER A 38 -0.08 4.15 -9.20
CA SER A 38 -0.26 3.33 -10.41
C SER A 38 0.44 1.98 -10.23
N PRO A 39 -0.13 0.89 -10.78
CA PRO A 39 0.50 -0.44 -10.73
C PRO A 39 1.74 -0.57 -11.64
N ASP A 40 1.93 0.36 -12.58
CA ASP A 40 3.09 0.38 -13.49
C ASP A 40 4.31 1.09 -12.88
N LYS A 41 4.10 1.92 -11.86
CA LYS A 41 5.19 2.65 -11.22
C LYS A 41 6.07 1.66 -10.48
N GLN A 42 7.33 1.59 -10.91
CA GLN A 42 8.34 0.71 -10.39
C GLN A 42 8.50 0.89 -8.86
N TYR A 43 8.62 -0.24 -8.16
CA TYR A 43 8.69 -0.43 -6.70
C TYR A 43 9.73 0.40 -5.94
N ASP A 44 10.57 1.15 -6.64
CA ASP A 44 11.75 1.83 -6.09
C ASP A 44 11.40 2.98 -5.12
N LYS A 45 10.17 3.51 -5.22
CA LYS A 45 9.67 4.58 -4.33
C LYS A 45 8.28 4.26 -3.80
N ALA A 46 8.16 3.21 -3.00
CA ALA A 46 6.96 3.06 -2.18
C ALA A 46 6.87 4.28 -1.24
N ASP A 47 5.87 5.13 -1.44
CA ASP A 47 5.66 6.40 -0.73
C ASP A 47 5.55 6.18 0.78
N ASP A 48 4.97 5.04 1.18
CA ASP A 48 4.87 4.59 2.57
C ASP A 48 4.74 3.06 2.64
N VAL A 49 5.35 2.48 3.68
CA VAL A 49 5.20 1.07 4.05
C VAL A 49 4.49 0.99 5.40
N PHE A 50 3.25 0.51 5.40
CA PHE A 50 2.50 0.24 6.62
C PHE A 50 2.85 -1.16 7.12
N GLN A 51 3.37 -1.24 8.34
CA GLN A 51 3.56 -2.53 9.01
C GLN A 51 2.28 -2.89 9.75
N LEU A 52 1.59 -3.94 9.31
CA LEU A 52 0.29 -4.33 9.87
C LEU A 52 0.39 -4.74 11.35
N SER A 53 1.57 -5.18 11.80
CA SER A 53 1.82 -5.44 13.24
C SER A 53 1.66 -4.20 14.12
N ARG A 54 1.69 -2.99 13.54
CA ARG A 54 1.48 -1.72 14.24
C ARG A 54 0.04 -1.21 14.14
N CYS A 55 -0.81 -1.88 13.37
CA CYS A 55 -2.23 -1.56 13.30
C CYS A 55 -2.93 -2.24 14.49
N ARG A 56 -3.62 -1.44 15.32
CA ARG A 56 -4.38 -1.90 16.47
C ARG A 56 -5.87 -1.83 16.18
#